data_AF-A0A955D7J7-F1
#
_entry.id   AF-A0A955D7J7-F1
#
_cell.length_a   1.000
_cell.length_b   1.000
_cell.length_c   1.000
_cell.angle_alpha   90.00
_cell.angle_beta   90.00
_cell.angle_gamma   90.00
#
_symmetry.space_group_name_H-M   'P 1'
#
loop_
_entity.id
_entity.type
_entity.pdbx_description
1 polymer ?
#
loop_
_entity_poly.entity_id
_entity_poly.type
_entity_poly.pdbx_seq_one_letter_code
_entity_poly.pdbx_strand_id
1 'polypeptide(L)'
;MKLPLVRIGITLAVGSVLASLVVFYLAIGEAVGSADAEDPPAGLEGAMGWFVREFLFQGSIPTVLFWLGVAATLVGVVRMAIAPPAARRTRRSA
;
A
#
# COMPACT_ATOMS: atom_id res chain seq x y z
N MET A 1 -22.63 -7.86 -2.96
CA MET A 1 -21.68 -7.99 -4.08
C MET A 1 -20.29 -8.17 -3.49
N LYS A 2 -19.62 -9.31 -3.72
CA LYS A 2 -18.25 -9.50 -3.23
C LYS A 2 -17.34 -8.62 -4.09
N LEU A 3 -16.53 -7.77 -3.44
CA LEU A 3 -15.54 -6.89 -4.07
C LEU A 3 -14.13 -7.49 -3.91
N PRO A 4 -13.85 -8.67 -4.50
CA PRO A 4 -12.60 -9.38 -4.23
C PRO A 4 -11.39 -8.55 -4.66
N LEU A 5 -11.47 -7.85 -5.80
CA LEU A 5 -10.33 -7.11 -6.35
C LEU A 5 -9.96 -5.87 -5.52
N VAL A 6 -10.95 -5.11 -5.06
CA VAL A 6 -10.74 -3.96 -4.16
C VAL A 6 -10.17 -4.43 -2.82
N ARG A 7 -10.69 -5.54 -2.27
CA ARG A 7 -10.17 -6.10 -1.02
C ARG A 7 -8.72 -6.56 -1.15
N ILE A 8 -8.40 -7.31 -2.21
CA ILE A 8 -7.03 -7.74 -2.51
C ILE A 8 -6.11 -6.53 -2.69
N GLY A 9 -6.54 -5.51 -3.43
CA GLY A 9 -5.78 -4.29 -3.65
C GLY A 9 -5.46 -3.54 -2.35
N ILE A 10 -6.47 -3.36 -1.48
CA ILE A 10 -6.29 -2.74 -0.16
C ILE A 10 -5.36 -3.59 0.73
N THR A 11 -5.56 -4.92 0.77
CA THR A 11 -4.71 -5.80 1.57
C THR A 11 -3.25 -5.75 1.11
N LEU A 12 -3.01 -5.72 -0.20
CA LEU A 12 -1.66 -5.57 -0.76
C LEU A 12 -1.06 -4.20 -0.39
N ALA A 13 -1.80 -3.11 -0.55
CA ALA A 13 -1.30 -1.77 -0.23
C ALA A 13 -0.96 -1.64 1.26
N VAL A 14 -1.88 -2.05 2.15
CA VAL A 14 -1.67 -1.99 3.60
C VAL A 14 -0.54 -2.92 4.05
N GLY A 15 -0.51 -4.16 3.54
CA GLY A 15 0.55 -5.12 3.84
C GLY A 15 1.93 -4.62 3.40
N SER A 16 2.00 -3.91 2.28
CA SER A 16 3.24 -3.32 1.77
C SER A 16 3.72 -2.16 2.63
N VAL A 17 2.81 -1.28 3.08
CA VAL A 17 3.15 -0.19 4.01
C VAL A 17 3.70 -0.75 5.33
N LEU A 18 3.05 -1.78 5.88
CA LEU A 18 3.51 -2.45 7.09
C LEU A 18 4.88 -3.13 6.89
N ALA A 19 5.09 -3.81 5.76
CA ALA A 19 6.38 -4.40 5.44
C ALA A 19 7.48 -3.34 5.33
N SER A 20 7.22 -2.22 4.63
CA SER A 20 8.15 -1.09 4.56
C SER A 20 8.46 -0.54 5.96
N LEU A 21 7.47 -0.41 6.85
CA LEU A 21 7.68 0.07 8.23
C LEU A 21 8.59 -0.86 9.04
N VAL A 22 8.46 -2.17 8.89
CA VAL A 22 9.35 -3.13 9.55
C VAL A 22 10.78 -2.98 9.05
N VAL A 23 10.97 -2.90 7.73
CA VAL A 23 12.31 -2.72 7.13
C VAL A 23 12.93 -1.39 7.58
N PHE A 24 12.14 -0.32 7.62
CA PHE A 24 12.56 0.99 8.12
C PHE A 24 12.98 0.94 9.60
N TYR A 25 12.22 0.25 10.45
CA TYR A 25 12.57 0.11 11.86
C TYR A 25 13.88 -0.66 12.05
N LEU A 26 14.11 -1.72 11.26
CA LEU A 26 15.38 -2.45 11.26
C LEU A 26 16.54 -1.56 10.81
N ALA A 27 16.36 -0.77 9.74
CA ALA A 27 17.37 0.16 9.24
C ALA A 27 17.72 1.26 10.26
N ILE A 28 16.74 1.78 11.00
CA ILE A 28 17.01 2.69 12.13
C ILE A 28 17.79 1.97 13.23
N GLY A 29 17.42 0.73 13.56
CA GLY A 29 18.14 -0.06 14.57
C GLY A 29 19.61 -0.29 14.20
N GLU A 30 19.88 -0.57 12.92
CA GLU A 30 21.24 -0.72 12.38
C GLU A 30 22.01 0.61 12.36
N ALA A 31 21.35 1.72 12.02
CA ALA A 31 21.96 3.05 12.05
C ALA A 31 22.29 3.51 13.48
N VAL A 32 21.40 3.30 14.45
CA VAL A 32 21.66 3.68 15.85
C VAL A 32 22.71 2.77 16.51
N GLY A 33 22.82 1.52 16.04
CA GLY A 33 23.76 0.53 16.56
C GLY A 33 25.17 0.56 15.96
N SER A 34 25.38 1.25 14.83
CA SER A 34 26.69 1.31 14.17
C SER A 34 27.40 2.63 14.47
N ALA A 35 28.66 2.52 14.91
CA ALA A 35 29.49 3.68 15.26
C ALA A 35 29.86 4.58 14.06
N ASP A 36 29.56 4.11 12.84
CA ASP A 36 29.83 4.76 11.55
C ASP A 36 28.55 5.15 10.79
N ALA A 37 27.37 5.09 11.42
CA ALA A 37 26.13 5.42 10.73
C ALA A 37 26.07 6.90 10.34
N GLU A 38 25.83 7.14 9.05
CA GLU A 38 25.28 8.41 8.55
C GLU A 38 24.14 8.86 9.47
N ASP A 39 24.20 10.12 9.90
CA ASP A 39 23.35 10.70 10.94
C ASP A 39 21.90 10.22 10.80
N PRO A 40 21.35 9.50 11.80
CA PRO A 40 19.96 9.08 11.74
C PRO A 40 19.07 10.31 11.56
N PRO A 41 17.99 10.22 10.77
CA PRO A 41 17.19 11.38 10.41
C PRO A 41 16.71 12.11 11.67
N ALA A 42 17.11 13.38 11.79
CA ALA A 42 16.82 14.19 12.96
C ALA A 42 15.31 14.50 13.03
N GLY A 43 14.65 13.94 14.06
CA GLY A 43 13.24 14.21 14.36
C GLY A 43 12.23 13.43 13.50
N LEU A 44 10.96 13.52 13.90
CA LEU A 44 9.86 12.73 13.33
C LEU A 44 9.57 13.07 11.86
N GLU A 45 9.74 14.34 11.49
CA GLU A 45 9.55 14.83 10.12
C GLU A 45 10.69 14.36 9.18
N GLY A 46 11.93 14.38 9.66
CA GLY A 46 13.08 13.82 8.95
C GLY A 46 12.94 12.31 8.74
N ALA A 47 12.52 11.58 9.79
CA ALA A 47 12.28 10.15 9.73
C ALA A 47 11.17 9.78 8.74
N MET A 48 10.08 10.56 8.71
CA MET A 48 9.02 10.40 7.71
C MET A 48 9.51 10.66 6.29
N GLY A 49 10.29 11.74 6.09
CA GLY A 49 10.87 12.07 4.79
C GLY A 49 11.82 10.99 4.27
N TRP A 50 12.61 10.39 5.17
CA TRP A 50 13.51 9.28 4.85
C TRP A 50 12.74 7.98 4.55
N PHE A 51 11.74 7.65 5.37
CA PHE A 51 10.85 6.51 5.15
C PHE A 51 10.17 6.55 3.78
N VAL A 52 9.59 7.70 3.43
CA VAL A 52 8.85 7.86 2.18
C VAL A 52 9.77 7.69 0.98
N ARG A 53 10.96 8.32 1.03
CA ARG A 53 11.90 8.36 -0.09
C ARG A 53 12.63 7.04 -0.30
N GLU A 54 13.14 6.45 0.79
CA GLU A 54 14.00 5.26 0.75
C GLU A 54 13.21 3.94 0.87
N PHE A 55 12.08 3.91 1.58
CA PHE A 55 11.40 2.63 1.89
C PHE A 55 10.04 2.47 1.22
N LEU A 56 9.33 3.57 0.95
CA LEU A 56 8.05 3.54 0.23
C LEU A 56 8.21 3.69 -1.29
N PHE A 57 9.17 4.47 -1.79
CA PHE A 57 9.26 4.79 -3.22
C PHE A 57 10.56 4.41 -3.94
N GLN A 58 11.54 3.81 -3.25
CA GLN A 58 12.85 3.48 -3.85
C GLN A 58 12.88 2.19 -4.69
N GLY A 59 11.73 1.71 -5.18
CA GLY A 59 11.66 0.52 -6.03
C GLY A 59 11.92 -0.81 -5.31
N SER A 60 11.79 -0.83 -3.98
CA SER A 60 11.87 -2.07 -3.19
C SER A 60 10.68 -3.01 -3.47
N ILE A 61 10.79 -4.29 -3.14
CA ILE A 61 9.69 -5.27 -3.30
C ILE A 61 8.38 -4.75 -2.64
N PRO A 62 8.41 -4.20 -1.40
CA PRO A 62 7.25 -3.53 -0.81
C PRO A 62 6.67 -2.40 -1.68
N THR A 63 7.50 -1.54 -2.27
CA THR A 63 7.05 -0.48 -3.18
C THR A 63 6.29 -1.04 -4.38
N VAL A 64 6.80 -2.10 -5.01
CA VAL A 64 6.15 -2.73 -6.17
C VAL A 64 4.79 -3.31 -5.78
N LEU A 65 4.72 -4.02 -4.65
CA LEU A 65 3.47 -4.58 -4.12
C LEU A 65 2.45 -3.49 -3.75
N PHE A 66 2.91 -2.36 -3.22
CA PHE A 66 2.08 -1.20 -2.94
C PHE A 66 1.41 -0.68 -4.21
N TRP A 67 2.20 -0.41 -5.27
CA TRP A 67 1.67 0.07 -6.54
C TRP A 67 0.74 -0.93 -7.23
N LEU A 68 1.05 -2.23 -7.15
CA LEU A 68 0.15 -3.28 -7.63
C LEU A 68 -1.18 -3.29 -6.86
N GLY A 69 -1.15 -3.08 -5.55
CA GLY A 69 -2.35 -2.96 -4.72
C GLY A 69 -3.19 -1.74 -5.08
N VAL A 70 -2.55 -0.58 -5.29
CA VAL A 70 -3.22 0.65 -5.75
C VAL A 70 -3.85 0.43 -7.13
N ALA A 71 -3.13 -0.16 -8.08
CA ALA A 71 -3.64 -0.46 -9.42
C ALA A 71 -4.84 -1.41 -9.38
N ALA A 72 -4.76 -2.51 -8.60
CA ALA A 72 -5.87 -3.45 -8.45
C ALA A 72 -7.11 -2.80 -7.83
N THR A 73 -6.91 -1.89 -6.86
CA THR A 73 -7.98 -1.13 -6.22
C THR A 73 -8.66 -0.20 -7.23
N LEU A 74 -7.89 0.58 -7.99
CA LEU A 74 -8.40 1.47 -9.04
C LEU A 74 -9.17 0.70 -10.10
N VAL A 75 -8.64 -0.42 -10.60
CA VAL A 75 -9.34 -1.28 -11.56
C VAL A 75 -10.66 -1.80 -10.98
N GLY A 76 -10.67 -2.20 -9.71
CA GLY A 76 -11.87 -2.64 -9.01
C GLY A 76 -12.94 -1.56 -8.93
N VAL A 77 -12.55 -0.33 -8.57
CA VAL A 77 -13.44 0.83 -8.47
C VAL A 77 -13.98 1.23 -9.83
N VAL A 78 -13.12 1.32 -10.85
CA VAL A 78 -13.51 1.66 -12.23
C VAL A 78 -14.50 0.63 -12.78
N ARG A 79 -14.26 -0.66 -12.54
CA ARG A 79 -15.21 -1.72 -12.93
C ARG A 79 -16.57 -1.58 -12.25
N MET A 80 -16.63 -1.11 -11.00
CA MET A 80 -17.91 -0.82 -10.36
C MET A 80 -18.62 0.40 -10.94
N ALA A 81 -17.86 1.46 -11.26
CA ALA A 81 -18.41 2.68 -11.83
C ALA A 81 -18.96 2.48 -13.25
N ILE A 82 -18.35 1.58 -14.03
CA ILE A 82 -18.75 1.27 -15.40
C ILE A 82 -19.79 0.15 -15.46
N ALA A 83 -19.91 -0.69 -14.43
CA ALA A 83 -20.90 -1.77 -14.42
C ALA A 83 -22.32 -1.19 -14.58
N PRO A 84 -23.05 -1.57 -15.64
CA PRO A 84 -24.44 -1.16 -15.79
C PRO A 84 -25.21 -1.60 -14.54
N PRO A 85 -26.12 -0.77 -13.99
CA PRO A 85 -26.97 -1.20 -12.90
C PRO A 85 -27.65 -2.48 -13.35
N ALA A 86 -27.28 -3.60 -12.72
CA ALA A 86 -27.83 -4.90 -13.03
C ALA A 86 -29.35 -4.73 -13.05
N ALA A 87 -29.94 -4.85 -14.24
CA ALA A 87 -31.36 -4.67 -14.43
C ALA A 87 -32.04 -5.45 -13.31
N ARG A 88 -32.72 -4.73 -12.42
CA ARG A 88 -33.68 -5.31 -11.48
C ARG A 88 -34.66 -6.06 -12.36
N ARG A 89 -34.34 -7.32 -12.67
CA ARG A 89 -35.30 -8.29 -13.17
C ARG A 89 -36.28 -8.42 -12.04
N THR A 90 -37.28 -7.56 -12.13
CA THR A 90 -38.64 -7.74 -11.65
C THR A 90 -38.96 -9.22 -11.72
N ARG A 91 -38.73 -9.91 -10.61
CA ARG A 91 -39.36 -11.20 -10.34
C ARG A 91 -40.79 -10.86 -9.92
N ARG A 92 -41.56 -10.41 -10.92
CA ARG A 92 -43.00 -10.22 -10.85
C ARG A 92 -43.58 -11.22 -11.85
N SER A 93 -43.74 -12.44 -11.37
CA SER A 93 -44.53 -13.55 -11.92
C SER A 93 -44.28 -14.70 -10.95
N ALA A 94 -45.26 -15.33 -10.35
CA ALA A 94 -46.70 -15.16 -10.30
C ALA A 94 -47.16 -15.79 -8.98
#